data_AF-A0A519KVU8-F1
#
_entry.id   AF-A0A519KVU8-F1
#
_cell.length_a   1.000
_cell.length_b   1.000
_cell.length_c   1.000
_cell.angle_alpha   90.00
_cell.angle_beta   90.00
_cell.angle_gamma   90.00
#
_symmetry.space_group_name_H-M   'P 1'
#
loop_
_entity.id
_entity.type
_entity.pdbx_description
1 polymer ?
#
loop_
_entity_poly.entity_id
_entity_poly.type
_entity_poly.pdbx_seq_one_letter_code
_entity_poly.pdbx_strand_id
1 'polypeptide(L)'
;MRVLITNMRLARFSGTEVVVQHTADGLRRAGHEPVVYAPELGEQAESMRVQGHRVVDRLSAVPFRPDVIHAQHVTPTLMAMAAFPDTPVVHVCHSAMFHIERPILHPQIRRHVAVDQLCKERCLAAGVDPERLAVVYNPVDETRFARRGPLPAKPKRALLLTKTREQRKAVADACRVRGIELVELGRAVGRFSNRIEDELQGFDLVFATARMAIEAAAVGCAVVVGDG
;
A
#
# COMPACT_ATOMS: atom_id res chain seq x y z
N MET A 1 8.49 -20.57 4.35
CA MET A 1 9.35 -20.03 3.28
C MET A 1 10.05 -18.78 3.78
N ARG A 2 11.23 -18.49 3.24
CA ARG A 2 12.04 -17.30 3.47
C ARG A 2 11.79 -16.32 2.32
N VAL A 3 11.22 -15.16 2.62
CA VAL A 3 10.73 -14.23 1.60
C VAL A 3 11.50 -12.92 1.68
N LEU A 4 12.08 -12.47 0.58
CA LEU A 4 12.65 -11.13 0.48
C LEU A 4 11.62 -10.19 -0.14
N ILE A 5 11.19 -9.17 0.60
CA ILE A 5 10.31 -8.12 0.09
C ILE A 5 11.16 -6.90 -0.22
N THR A 6 11.07 -6.36 -1.44
CA THR A 6 11.85 -5.17 -1.82
C THR A 6 10.99 -3.91 -1.75
N ASN A 7 11.55 -2.76 -1.43
CA ASN A 7 10.90 -1.47 -1.66
C ASN A 7 11.95 -0.41 -1.96
N MET A 8 11.55 0.72 -2.58
CA MET A 8 12.53 1.80 -2.84
C MET A 8 12.87 2.57 -1.57
N ARG A 9 11.96 2.59 -0.61
CA ARG A 9 12.11 3.23 0.70
C ARG A 9 11.13 2.62 1.69
N LEU A 10 11.37 2.83 2.99
CA LEU A 10 10.49 2.48 4.09
C LEU A 10 10.64 3.53 5.18
N ALA A 11 10.10 4.72 4.93
CA ALA A 11 10.41 5.95 5.66
C ALA A 11 9.19 6.64 6.31
N ARG A 12 8.02 6.72 5.66
CA ARG A 12 6.94 7.65 6.04
C ARG A 12 5.51 7.10 5.93
N PHE A 13 5.29 5.79 6.01
CA PHE A 13 3.94 5.20 5.99
C PHE A 13 3.15 5.55 4.71
N SER A 14 3.85 5.63 3.57
CA SER A 14 3.25 5.92 2.27
C SER A 14 2.74 4.65 1.57
N GLY A 15 2.03 4.80 0.44
CA GLY A 15 1.26 3.74 -0.23
C GLY A 15 1.94 2.36 -0.26
N THR A 16 3.01 2.20 -1.03
CA THR A 16 3.74 0.92 -1.16
C THR A 16 4.47 0.51 0.11
N GLU A 17 4.87 1.46 0.96
CA GLU A 17 5.52 1.18 2.24
C GLU A 17 4.55 0.48 3.22
N VAL A 18 3.30 0.93 3.28
CA VAL A 18 2.23 0.26 4.05
C VAL A 18 1.89 -1.10 3.44
N VAL A 19 1.83 -1.21 2.10
CA VAL A 19 1.55 -2.50 1.44
C VAL A 19 2.65 -3.53 1.77
N VAL A 20 3.92 -3.13 1.77
CA VAL A 20 5.04 -4.00 2.16
C VAL A 20 4.92 -4.44 3.61
N GLN A 21 4.53 -3.56 4.52
CA GLN A 21 4.25 -3.92 5.90
C GLN A 21 3.13 -4.97 6.01
N HIS A 22 1.97 -4.72 5.40
CA HIS A 22 0.84 -5.67 5.37
C HIS A 22 1.23 -7.02 4.76
N THR A 23 2.08 -6.99 3.73
CA THR A 23 2.59 -8.21 3.09
C THR A 23 3.47 -8.99 4.06
N ALA A 24 4.39 -8.31 4.77
CA ALA A 24 5.24 -8.92 5.78
C ALA A 24 4.42 -9.48 6.97
N ASP A 25 3.39 -8.75 7.41
CA ASP A 25 2.46 -9.19 8.45
C ASP A 25 1.72 -10.47 8.05
N GLY A 26 1.10 -10.47 6.86
CA GLY A 26 0.39 -11.62 6.32
C GLY A 26 1.28 -12.85 6.17
N LEU A 27 2.50 -12.68 5.65
CA LEU A 27 3.48 -13.76 5.51
C LEU A 27 3.91 -14.33 6.88
N ARG A 28 4.15 -13.48 7.89
CA ARG A 28 4.46 -13.96 9.25
C ARG A 28 3.30 -14.75 9.84
N ARG A 29 2.06 -14.26 9.71
CA ARG A 29 0.85 -14.96 10.18
C ARG A 29 0.68 -16.33 9.50
N ALA A 30 1.10 -16.44 8.24
CA ALA A 30 1.12 -17.71 7.51
C ALA A 30 2.32 -18.63 7.84
N GLY A 31 3.15 -18.28 8.85
CA GLY A 31 4.30 -19.09 9.26
C GLY A 31 5.51 -18.97 8.34
N HIS A 32 5.64 -17.88 7.59
CA HIS A 32 6.80 -17.59 6.75
C HIS A 32 7.76 -16.60 7.43
N GLU A 33 8.98 -16.50 6.91
CA GLU A 33 10.05 -15.64 7.42
C GLU A 33 10.35 -14.52 6.42
N PRO A 34 9.62 -13.39 6.45
CA PRO A 34 9.89 -12.27 5.58
C PRO A 34 11.02 -11.38 6.11
N VAL A 35 11.85 -10.90 5.19
CA VAL A 35 12.81 -9.81 5.39
C VAL A 35 12.45 -8.69 4.41
N VAL A 36 12.34 -7.46 4.90
CA VAL A 36 12.10 -6.29 4.06
C VAL A 36 13.43 -5.60 3.76
N TYR A 37 13.73 -5.41 2.48
CA TYR A 37 14.86 -4.62 2.01
C TYR A 37 14.37 -3.30 1.42
N ALA A 38 14.93 -2.19 1.90
CA ALA A 38 14.78 -0.88 1.28
C ALA A 38 16.05 -0.04 1.49
N PRO A 39 16.58 0.63 0.45
CA PRO A 39 17.83 1.40 0.57
C PRO A 39 17.67 2.70 1.38
N GLU A 40 16.44 3.21 1.53
CA GLU A 40 16.13 4.37 2.37
C GLU A 40 15.19 3.93 3.50
N LEU A 41 15.64 4.06 4.75
CA LEU A 41 14.88 3.71 5.96
C LEU A 41 14.50 4.96 6.74
N GLY A 42 13.41 4.89 7.49
CA GLY A 42 12.96 5.95 8.39
C GLY A 42 11.96 5.43 9.42
N GLU A 43 11.02 6.28 9.82
CA GLU A 43 10.11 6.03 10.95
C GLU A 43 9.32 4.71 10.81
N GLN A 44 8.87 4.37 9.59
CA GLN A 44 8.16 3.12 9.38
C GLN A 44 9.05 1.88 9.51
N ALA A 45 10.31 1.94 9.04
CA ALA A 45 11.25 0.84 9.23
C ALA A 45 11.46 0.56 10.72
N GLU A 46 11.56 1.61 11.52
CA GLU A 46 11.80 1.53 12.96
C GLU A 46 10.58 0.99 13.69
N SER A 47 9.39 1.45 13.32
CA SER A 47 8.13 0.89 13.79
C SER A 47 8.01 -0.61 13.48
N MET A 48 8.32 -1.02 12.24
CA MET A 48 8.31 -2.43 11.85
C MET A 48 9.34 -3.26 12.63
N ARG A 49 10.54 -2.73 12.89
CA ARG A 49 11.54 -3.43 13.72
C ARG A 49 11.06 -3.64 15.15
N VAL A 50 10.40 -2.65 15.76
CA VAL A 50 9.78 -2.77 17.09
C VAL A 50 8.68 -3.83 17.10
N GLN A 51 7.92 -3.96 16.01
CA GLN A 51 6.93 -5.03 15.80
C GLN A 51 7.56 -6.40 15.51
N GLY A 52 8.89 -6.49 15.49
CA GLY A 52 9.65 -7.73 15.33
C GLY A 52 9.94 -8.10 13.88
N HIS A 53 9.66 -7.25 12.90
CA HIS A 53 10.06 -7.49 11.51
C HIS A 53 11.57 -7.36 11.33
N ARG A 54 12.13 -8.17 10.42
CA ARG A 54 13.51 -8.00 9.95
C ARG A 54 13.50 -7.00 8.79
N VAL A 55 14.10 -5.83 9.01
CA VAL A 55 14.25 -4.77 7.99
C VAL A 55 15.73 -4.46 7.79
N VAL A 56 16.19 -4.47 6.55
CA VAL A 56 17.60 -4.24 6.16
C VAL A 56 17.72 -3.18 5.08
N ASP A 57 18.84 -2.45 5.10
CA ASP A 57 19.18 -1.40 4.12
C ASP A 57 20.16 -1.88 3.04
N ARG A 58 20.68 -3.11 3.19
CA ARG A 58 21.66 -3.74 2.30
C ARG A 58 21.31 -5.20 2.10
N LEU A 59 21.40 -5.66 0.85
CA LEU A 59 21.09 -7.04 0.48
C LEU A 59 22.05 -8.06 1.11
N SER A 60 23.29 -7.66 1.40
CA SER A 60 24.27 -8.50 2.12
C SER A 60 23.90 -8.77 3.58
N ALA A 61 22.96 -8.01 4.15
CA ALA A 61 22.46 -8.21 5.51
C ALA A 61 21.25 -9.16 5.56
N VAL A 62 20.76 -9.66 4.43
CA VAL A 62 19.71 -10.69 4.41
C VAL A 62 20.31 -11.99 4.95
N PRO A 63 19.76 -12.59 6.02
CA PRO A 63 20.40 -13.68 6.77
C PRO A 63 20.31 -15.04 6.09
N PHE A 64 19.69 -15.10 4.91
CA PHE A 64 19.45 -16.31 4.17
C PHE A 64 19.41 -16.05 2.66
N ARG A 65 19.57 -17.11 1.87
CA ARG A 65 19.10 -17.10 0.48
C ARG A 65 17.57 -17.17 0.47
N PRO A 66 16.85 -16.19 -0.10
CA PRO A 66 15.39 -16.23 -0.12
C PRO A 66 14.89 -17.34 -1.05
N ASP A 67 13.76 -17.95 -0.68
CA ASP A 67 13.05 -18.91 -1.53
C ASP A 67 12.29 -18.19 -2.65
N VAL A 68 11.87 -16.94 -2.40
CA VAL A 68 11.19 -16.06 -3.36
C VAL A 68 11.47 -14.59 -3.04
N ILE A 69 11.57 -13.76 -4.09
CA ILE A 69 11.58 -12.30 -3.97
C ILE A 69 10.19 -11.77 -4.32
N HIS A 70 9.57 -11.06 -3.37
CA HIS A 70 8.35 -10.29 -3.59
C HIS A 70 8.72 -8.83 -3.90
N ALA A 71 8.76 -8.53 -5.19
CA ALA A 71 9.38 -7.34 -5.75
C ALA A 71 8.37 -6.22 -6.00
N GLN A 72 8.74 -4.98 -5.65
CA GLN A 72 7.90 -3.79 -5.86
C GLN A 72 8.54 -2.89 -6.94
N HIS A 73 9.26 -1.82 -6.57
CA HIS A 73 9.84 -0.87 -7.53
C HIS A 73 11.03 -1.44 -8.31
N VAL A 74 11.25 -0.92 -9.53
CA VAL A 74 12.23 -1.45 -10.49
C VAL A 74 13.65 -1.55 -9.93
N THR A 75 14.19 -0.46 -9.38
CA THR A 75 15.58 -0.41 -8.90
C THR A 75 15.87 -1.43 -7.79
N PRO A 76 15.14 -1.46 -6.66
CA PRO A 76 15.42 -2.44 -5.61
C PRO A 76 15.15 -3.88 -6.05
N THR A 77 14.25 -4.11 -7.01
CA THR A 77 14.04 -5.42 -7.63
C THR A 77 15.26 -5.88 -8.40
N LEU A 78 15.81 -5.04 -9.29
CA LEU A 78 17.02 -5.39 -10.06
C LEU A 78 18.23 -5.62 -9.14
N MET A 79 18.38 -4.83 -8.08
CA MET A 79 19.43 -5.04 -7.08
C MET A 79 19.26 -6.40 -6.38
N ALA A 80 18.05 -6.76 -5.95
CA ALA A 80 17.77 -8.04 -5.31
C ALA A 80 18.00 -9.22 -6.26
N MET A 81 17.61 -9.10 -7.53
CA MET A 81 17.87 -10.11 -8.55
C MET A 81 19.38 -10.31 -8.78
N ALA A 82 20.16 -9.23 -8.81
CA ALA A 82 21.62 -9.33 -8.93
C ALA A 82 22.27 -10.01 -7.71
N ALA A 83 21.79 -9.72 -6.49
CA ALA A 83 22.29 -10.35 -5.27
C ALA A 83 21.86 -11.83 -5.13
N PHE A 84 20.72 -12.20 -5.71
CA PHE A 84 20.13 -13.54 -5.63
C PHE A 84 19.67 -14.03 -7.02
N PRO A 85 20.62 -14.33 -7.94
CA PRO A 85 20.33 -14.54 -9.37
C PRO A 85 19.44 -15.75 -9.67
N ASP A 86 19.42 -16.72 -8.76
CA ASP A 86 18.67 -17.97 -8.91
C ASP A 86 17.31 -17.96 -8.18
N THR A 87 17.01 -16.91 -7.41
CA THR A 87 15.78 -16.87 -6.61
C THR A 87 14.61 -16.39 -7.48
N PRO A 88 13.49 -17.13 -7.60
CA PRO A 88 12.36 -16.70 -8.40
C PRO A 88 11.72 -15.41 -7.85
N VAL A 89 11.20 -14.58 -8.76
CA VAL A 89 10.61 -13.28 -8.42
C VAL A 89 9.12 -13.23 -8.76
N VAL A 90 8.34 -12.64 -7.86
CA VAL A 90 6.99 -12.13 -8.10
C VAL A 90 7.08 -10.60 -8.13
N HIS A 91 6.80 -9.98 -9.29
CA HIS A 91 6.92 -8.52 -9.46
C HIS A 91 5.55 -7.83 -9.43
N VAL A 92 5.39 -6.79 -8.63
CA VAL A 92 4.11 -6.11 -8.43
C VAL A 92 4.10 -4.72 -9.05
N CYS A 93 3.04 -4.43 -9.82
CA CYS A 93 2.74 -3.14 -10.42
C CYS A 93 1.66 -2.43 -9.57
N HIS A 94 2.03 -1.32 -8.90
CA HIS A 94 1.16 -0.59 -7.96
C HIS A 94 0.44 0.63 -8.59
N SER A 95 0.79 0.97 -9.82
CA SER A 95 0.36 2.18 -10.51
C SER A 95 0.52 2.00 -12.00
N ALA A 96 -0.43 2.53 -12.76
CA ALA A 96 -0.30 2.63 -14.20
C ALA A 96 0.58 3.82 -14.65
N MET A 97 0.91 4.75 -13.74
CA MET A 97 1.48 6.05 -14.09
C MET A 97 2.98 6.14 -13.84
N PHE A 98 3.48 5.56 -12.73
CA PHE A 98 4.86 5.78 -12.32
C PHE A 98 5.86 4.86 -13.03
N HIS A 99 6.90 5.41 -13.65
CA HIS A 99 7.94 4.60 -14.33
C HIS A 99 8.70 3.66 -13.38
N ILE A 100 8.86 4.05 -12.11
CA ILE A 100 9.48 3.22 -11.07
C ILE A 100 8.71 1.93 -10.77
N GLU A 101 7.47 1.80 -11.25
CA GLU A 101 6.61 0.63 -11.11
C GLU A 101 6.39 -0.09 -12.44
N ARG A 102 7.16 0.27 -13.48
CA ARG A 102 7.06 -0.38 -14.78
C ARG A 102 7.28 -1.90 -14.62
N PRO A 103 6.46 -2.73 -15.28
CA PRO A 103 6.68 -4.17 -15.35
C PRO A 103 8.07 -4.48 -15.91
N ILE A 104 8.77 -5.45 -15.31
CA ILE A 104 10.05 -5.94 -15.79
C ILE A 104 9.82 -7.28 -16.49
N LEU A 105 10.31 -7.41 -17.71
CA LEU A 105 10.33 -8.69 -18.42
C LEU A 105 11.70 -9.34 -18.20
N HIS A 106 11.73 -10.39 -17.39
CA HIS A 106 12.96 -11.13 -17.10
C HIS A 106 12.64 -12.60 -16.77
N PRO A 107 13.44 -13.59 -17.21
CA PRO A 107 13.18 -15.02 -16.95
C PRO A 107 13.07 -15.40 -15.47
N GLN A 108 13.76 -14.66 -14.59
CA GLN A 108 13.70 -14.84 -13.14
C GLN A 108 12.34 -14.42 -12.56
N ILE A 109 11.61 -13.52 -13.23
CA ILE A 109 10.26 -13.10 -12.83
C ILE A 109 9.26 -14.13 -13.35
N ARG A 110 8.72 -14.91 -12.42
CA ARG A 110 7.81 -16.03 -12.73
C ARG A 110 6.35 -15.62 -12.73
N ARG A 111 6.02 -14.55 -12.00
CA ARG A 111 4.67 -13.99 -11.90
C ARG A 111 4.73 -12.48 -11.82
N HIS A 112 3.72 -11.84 -12.38
CA HIS A 112 3.43 -10.43 -12.20
C HIS A 112 2.10 -10.29 -11.47
N VAL A 113 2.01 -9.29 -10.61
CA VAL A 113 0.79 -8.93 -9.90
C VAL A 113 0.45 -7.48 -10.23
N ALA A 114 -0.77 -7.23 -10.65
CA ALA A 114 -1.33 -5.90 -10.79
C ALA A 114 -2.29 -5.62 -9.64
N VAL A 115 -2.23 -4.43 -9.04
CA VAL A 115 -3.09 -4.07 -7.89
C VAL A 115 -4.49 -3.60 -8.29
N ASP A 116 -4.69 -3.33 -9.59
CA ASP A 116 -5.97 -2.97 -10.17
C ASP A 116 -5.97 -3.27 -11.68
N GLN A 117 -7.09 -2.96 -12.34
CA GLN A 117 -7.28 -3.23 -13.74
C GLN A 117 -6.42 -2.34 -14.66
N LEU A 118 -6.13 -1.10 -14.26
CA LEU A 118 -5.29 -0.20 -15.05
C LEU A 118 -3.81 -0.64 -14.99
N CYS A 119 -3.37 -1.13 -13.84
CA CYS A 119 -2.07 -1.78 -13.67
C CYS A 119 -1.98 -3.07 -14.49
N LYS A 120 -3.08 -3.84 -14.60
CA LYS A 120 -3.15 -5.04 -15.45
C LYS A 120 -2.97 -4.67 -16.92
N GLU A 121 -3.69 -3.66 -17.38
CA GLU A 121 -3.58 -3.15 -18.75
C GLU A 121 -2.16 -2.68 -19.05
N ARG A 122 -1.53 -1.97 -18.09
CA ARG A 122 -0.10 -1.60 -18.20
C ARG A 122 0.83 -2.81 -18.30
N CYS A 123 0.60 -3.85 -17.51
CA CYS A 123 1.36 -5.10 -17.60
C CYS A 123 1.23 -5.74 -18.98
N LEU A 124 0.01 -5.86 -19.50
CA LEU A 124 -0.26 -6.44 -20.82
C LEU A 124 0.37 -5.61 -21.94
N ALA A 125 0.23 -4.28 -21.89
CA ALA A 125 0.84 -3.37 -22.85
C ALA A 125 2.38 -3.43 -22.82
N ALA A 126 2.98 -3.77 -21.68
CA ALA A 126 4.41 -3.99 -21.54
C ALA A 126 4.88 -5.37 -22.01
N GLY A 127 3.98 -6.24 -22.49
CA GLY A 127 4.30 -7.58 -22.99
C GLY A 127 4.38 -8.67 -21.90
N VAL A 128 3.78 -8.44 -20.73
CA VAL A 128 3.66 -9.50 -19.71
C VAL A 128 2.71 -10.58 -20.22
N ASP A 129 3.15 -11.83 -20.15
CA ASP A 129 2.36 -13.02 -20.45
C ASP A 129 1.09 -13.06 -19.56
N PRO A 130 -0.12 -13.08 -20.15
CA PRO A 130 -1.38 -13.15 -19.40
C PRO A 130 -1.48 -14.34 -18.44
N GLU A 131 -0.87 -15.49 -18.76
CA GLU A 131 -0.88 -16.67 -17.90
C GLU A 131 0.00 -16.50 -16.64
N ARG A 132 0.89 -15.51 -16.66
CA ARG A 132 1.78 -15.17 -15.55
C ARG A 132 1.33 -13.92 -14.81
N LEU A 133 0.24 -13.29 -15.21
CA LEU A 133 -0.28 -12.05 -14.64
C LEU A 133 -1.55 -12.32 -13.80
N ALA A 134 -1.51 -11.94 -12.54
CA ALA A 134 -2.67 -11.95 -11.66
C ALA A 134 -3.08 -10.52 -11.27
N VAL A 135 -4.37 -10.30 -11.04
CA VAL A 135 -4.85 -9.08 -10.37
C VAL A 135 -5.10 -9.42 -8.91
N VAL A 136 -4.41 -8.74 -8.00
CA VAL A 136 -4.60 -8.87 -6.56
C VAL A 136 -4.79 -7.48 -6.00
N TYR A 137 -6.02 -7.14 -5.66
CA TYR A 137 -6.37 -5.82 -5.12
C TYR A 137 -5.72 -5.56 -3.77
N ASN A 138 -5.58 -4.27 -3.42
CA ASN A 138 -5.06 -3.87 -2.12
C ASN A 138 -5.88 -4.50 -0.98
N PRO A 139 -5.23 -5.18 -0.02
CA PRO A 139 -5.92 -5.78 1.10
C PRO A 139 -6.30 -4.73 2.15
N VAL A 140 -7.18 -5.13 3.07
CA VAL A 140 -7.43 -4.44 4.34
C VAL A 140 -7.22 -5.44 5.48
N ASP A 141 -6.51 -5.01 6.52
CA ASP A 141 -6.35 -5.82 7.73
C ASP A 141 -7.55 -5.57 8.66
N GLU A 142 -8.53 -6.47 8.65
CA GLU A 142 -9.76 -6.35 9.45
C GLU A 142 -9.51 -6.41 10.97
N THR A 143 -8.36 -6.93 11.41
CA THR A 143 -8.00 -6.91 12.83
C THR A 143 -7.53 -5.53 13.27
N ARG A 144 -6.88 -4.79 12.36
CA ARG A 144 -6.43 -3.42 12.58
C ARG A 144 -7.55 -2.42 12.32
N PHE A 145 -8.30 -2.59 11.24
CA PHE A 145 -9.45 -1.76 10.86
C PHE A 145 -10.76 -2.37 11.36
N ALA A 146 -10.95 -2.33 12.67
CA ALA A 146 -12.13 -2.88 13.32
C ALA A 146 -13.42 -2.18 12.83
N ARG A 147 -14.52 -2.94 12.76
CA ARG A 147 -15.82 -2.40 12.33
C ARG A 147 -16.41 -1.48 13.40
N ARG A 148 -16.87 -0.30 12.98
CA ARG A 148 -17.68 0.62 13.79
C ARG A 148 -19.14 0.18 13.85
N GLY A 149 -19.91 0.83 14.73
CA GLY A 149 -21.36 0.68 14.78
C GLY A 149 -22.08 1.19 13.51
N PRO A 150 -23.40 1.03 13.40
CA PRO A 150 -24.15 1.46 12.21
C PRO A 150 -24.01 2.96 11.93
N LEU A 151 -24.12 3.34 10.66
CA LEU A 151 -24.12 4.75 10.26
C LEU A 151 -25.42 5.44 10.71
N PRO A 152 -25.36 6.73 11.09
CA PRO A 152 -26.57 7.52 11.30
C PRO A 152 -27.32 7.70 9.97
N ALA A 153 -28.63 7.96 10.05
CA ALA A 153 -29.45 8.23 8.85
C ALA A 153 -28.98 9.46 8.04
N LYS A 154 -28.29 10.40 8.69
CA LYS A 154 -27.63 11.55 8.05
C LYS A 154 -26.21 11.68 8.61
N PRO A 155 -25.18 11.75 7.75
CA PRO A 155 -23.80 11.92 8.21
C PRO A 155 -23.63 13.27 8.90
N LYS A 156 -22.85 13.29 10.00
CA LYS A 156 -22.53 14.50 10.75
C LYS A 156 -21.07 14.88 10.65
N ARG A 157 -20.18 13.88 10.53
CA ARG A 157 -18.73 14.09 10.48
C ARG A 157 -18.13 13.41 9.26
N ALA A 158 -17.36 14.17 8.50
CA ALA A 158 -16.65 13.71 7.33
C ALA A 158 -15.13 13.84 7.48
N LEU A 159 -14.41 12.90 6.88
CA LEU A 159 -12.97 12.94 6.72
C LEU A 159 -12.60 13.01 5.25
N LEU A 160 -11.74 13.95 4.88
CA LEU A 160 -11.09 13.99 3.58
C LEU A 160 -9.63 13.52 3.71
N LEU A 161 -9.33 12.37 3.10
CA LEU A 161 -7.98 11.83 2.94
C LEU A 161 -7.41 12.28 1.60
N THR A 162 -6.55 13.30 1.62
CA THR A 162 -6.10 13.97 0.39
C THR A 162 -4.57 14.07 0.23
N LYS A 163 -4.12 13.76 -0.98
CA LYS A 163 -2.71 13.92 -1.39
C LYS A 163 -2.46 15.27 -2.06
N THR A 164 -3.49 15.83 -2.70
CA THR A 164 -3.43 17.01 -3.56
C THR A 164 -4.54 18.01 -3.20
N ARG A 165 -4.62 19.16 -3.89
CA ARG A 165 -5.50 20.27 -3.47
C ARG A 165 -6.81 20.37 -4.24
N GLU A 166 -6.94 19.68 -5.37
CA GLU A 166 -7.97 19.88 -6.39
C GLU A 166 -9.38 19.64 -5.84
N GLN A 167 -9.59 18.52 -5.13
CA GLN A 167 -10.93 18.16 -4.61
C GLN A 167 -11.33 18.88 -3.33
N ARG A 168 -10.39 19.54 -2.63
CA ARG A 168 -10.62 20.09 -1.28
C ARG A 168 -11.76 21.09 -1.25
N LYS A 169 -11.78 22.02 -2.19
CA LYS A 169 -12.80 23.08 -2.25
C LYS A 169 -14.20 22.50 -2.47
N ALA A 170 -14.33 21.59 -3.43
CA ALA A 170 -15.62 20.96 -3.75
C ALA A 170 -16.17 20.17 -2.55
N VAL A 171 -15.31 19.40 -1.87
CA VAL A 171 -15.68 18.63 -0.67
C VAL A 171 -16.07 19.56 0.48
N ALA A 172 -15.28 20.60 0.75
CA ALA A 172 -15.57 21.58 1.80
C ALA A 172 -16.89 22.32 1.57
N ASP A 173 -17.16 22.76 0.34
CA ASP A 173 -18.41 23.43 -0.01
C ASP A 173 -19.62 22.48 0.13
N ALA A 174 -19.49 21.23 -0.33
CA ALA A 174 -20.55 20.23 -0.18
C ALA A 174 -20.85 19.92 1.29
N CYS A 175 -19.82 19.74 2.12
CA CYS A 175 -19.98 19.49 3.56
C CYS A 175 -20.63 20.68 4.26
N ARG A 176 -20.19 21.90 3.96
CA ARG A 176 -20.77 23.14 4.51
C ARG A 176 -22.26 23.28 4.18
N VAL A 177 -22.65 23.06 2.92
CA VAL A 177 -24.07 23.13 2.50
C VAL A 177 -24.92 22.07 3.20
N ARG A 178 -24.34 20.91 3.53
CA ARG A 178 -25.04 19.80 4.20
C ARG A 178 -24.96 19.84 5.73
N GLY A 179 -24.25 20.82 6.31
CA GLY A 179 -24.04 20.90 7.75
C GLY A 179 -23.19 19.77 8.32
N ILE A 180 -22.24 19.26 7.53
CA ILE A 180 -21.32 18.17 7.91
C ILE A 180 -20.00 18.78 8.38
N GLU A 181 -19.54 18.42 9.57
CA GLU A 181 -18.19 18.77 10.07
C GLU A 181 -17.14 18.07 9.21
N LEU A 182 -16.25 18.83 8.56
CA LEU A 182 -15.18 18.27 7.73
C LEU A 182 -13.83 18.34 8.46
N VAL A 183 -13.17 17.20 8.55
CA VAL A 183 -11.76 17.07 8.93
C VAL A 183 -10.93 16.71 7.70
N GLU A 184 -9.75 17.30 7.57
CA GLU A 184 -8.82 17.01 6.47
C GLU A 184 -7.52 16.38 7.00
N LEU A 185 -7.05 15.33 6.31
CA LEU A 185 -5.78 14.67 6.56
C LEU A 185 -5.06 14.37 5.24
N GLY A 186 -3.74 14.38 5.29
CA GLY A 186 -2.84 14.00 4.21
C GLY A 186 -1.89 15.11 3.79
N ARG A 187 -1.07 14.80 2.78
CA ARG A 187 0.04 15.65 2.33
C ARG A 187 -0.39 17.06 1.94
N ALA A 188 -1.57 17.22 1.34
CA ALA A 188 -2.02 18.53 0.86
C ALA A 188 -2.27 19.56 1.98
N VAL A 189 -2.48 19.07 3.21
CA VAL A 189 -2.75 19.86 4.42
C VAL A 189 -1.66 19.71 5.48
N GLY A 190 -0.60 18.94 5.20
CA GLY A 190 0.52 18.74 6.12
C GLY A 190 0.16 18.02 7.42
N ARG A 191 -1.02 17.40 7.51
CA ARG A 191 -1.51 16.69 8.70
C ARG A 191 -1.51 15.19 8.43
N PHE A 192 -0.81 14.43 9.27
CA PHE A 192 -0.66 12.98 9.11
C PHE A 192 -1.19 12.27 10.35
N SER A 193 -1.66 11.04 10.17
CA SER A 193 -2.05 10.14 11.25
C SER A 193 -1.19 8.89 11.20
N ASN A 194 -0.74 8.44 12.37
CA ASN A 194 -0.09 7.14 12.57
C ASN A 194 -1.07 6.09 13.14
N ARG A 195 -2.33 6.46 13.36
CA ARG A 195 -3.40 5.64 13.97
C ARG A 195 -4.72 5.82 13.20
N ILE A 196 -4.62 5.84 11.87
CA ILE A 196 -5.79 6.10 11.01
C ILE A 196 -6.91 5.08 11.24
N GLU A 197 -6.56 3.86 11.59
CA GLU A 197 -7.48 2.79 11.99
C GLU A 197 -8.40 3.17 13.15
N ASP A 198 -7.90 3.95 14.11
CA ASP A 198 -8.65 4.41 15.28
C ASP A 198 -9.44 5.68 14.92
N GLU A 199 -8.82 6.60 14.17
CA GLU A 199 -9.46 7.87 13.78
C GLU A 199 -10.69 7.65 12.89
N LEU A 200 -10.66 6.66 12.00
CA LEU A 200 -11.78 6.32 11.12
C LEU A 200 -13.07 5.97 11.87
N GLN A 201 -12.98 5.44 13.10
CA GLN A 201 -14.13 5.11 13.93
C GLN A 201 -15.03 6.34 14.19
N GLY A 202 -14.43 7.53 14.21
CA GLY A 202 -15.09 8.80 14.52
C GLY A 202 -15.80 9.49 13.34
N PHE A 203 -15.80 8.88 12.15
CA PHE A 203 -16.35 9.48 10.93
C PHE A 203 -17.49 8.67 10.33
N ASP A 204 -18.50 9.38 9.82
CA ASP A 204 -19.64 8.78 9.12
C ASP A 204 -19.37 8.69 7.62
N LEU A 205 -18.70 9.70 7.07
CA LEU A 205 -18.43 9.85 5.64
C LEU A 205 -16.93 10.05 5.40
N VAL A 206 -16.35 9.32 4.46
CA VAL A 206 -14.93 9.46 4.11
C VAL A 206 -14.78 9.69 2.61
N PHE A 207 -14.06 10.75 2.26
CA PHE A 207 -13.61 11.03 0.90
C PHE A 207 -12.17 10.52 0.77
N ALA A 208 -11.96 9.51 -0.09
CA ALA A 208 -10.66 8.85 -0.21
C ALA A 208 -10.47 8.20 -1.59
N THR A 209 -9.23 7.78 -1.87
CA THR A 209 -8.86 7.04 -3.08
C THR A 209 -8.12 5.74 -2.73
N ALA A 210 -8.25 4.74 -3.61
CA ALA A 210 -7.54 3.46 -3.56
C ALA A 210 -7.60 2.77 -2.18
N ARG A 211 -6.46 2.34 -1.62
CA ARG A 211 -6.37 1.64 -0.32
C ARG A 211 -7.14 2.34 0.80
N MET A 212 -7.02 3.67 0.90
CA MET A 212 -7.67 4.44 1.97
C MET A 212 -9.20 4.38 1.91
N ALA A 213 -9.77 4.27 0.70
CA ALA A 213 -11.21 4.09 0.52
C ALA A 213 -11.66 2.69 0.97
N ILE A 214 -10.88 1.65 0.67
CA ILE A 214 -11.15 0.28 1.11
C ILE A 214 -11.07 0.19 2.64
N GLU A 215 -10.06 0.79 3.26
CA GLU A 215 -9.89 0.84 4.71
C GLU A 215 -11.06 1.53 5.41
N ALA A 216 -11.49 2.69 4.90
CA ALA A 216 -12.66 3.39 5.44
C ALA A 216 -13.96 2.59 5.28
N ALA A 217 -14.15 1.95 4.12
CA ALA A 217 -15.31 1.10 3.87
C ALA A 217 -15.33 -0.14 4.78
N ALA A 218 -14.17 -0.75 5.03
CA ALA A 218 -14.02 -1.90 5.91
C ALA A 218 -14.34 -1.57 7.37
N VAL A 219 -13.93 -0.39 7.84
CA VAL A 219 -14.36 0.13 9.14
C VAL A 219 -15.88 0.29 9.20
N GLY A 220 -16.53 0.62 8.08
CA GLY A 220 -17.98 0.82 8.01
C GLY A 220 -18.38 2.29 7.88
N CYS A 221 -17.48 3.16 7.41
CA CYS A 221 -17.81 4.50 6.97
C CYS A 221 -18.54 4.45 5.62
N ALA A 222 -19.41 5.43 5.35
CA ALA A 222 -19.83 5.69 3.98
C ALA A 222 -18.64 6.29 3.22
N VAL A 223 -18.39 5.84 1.99
CA VAL A 223 -17.22 6.27 1.22
C VAL A 223 -17.65 6.94 -0.09
N VAL A 224 -17.10 8.11 -0.35
CA VAL A 224 -17.14 8.75 -1.66
C VAL A 224 -15.74 8.66 -2.25
N VAL A 225 -15.62 7.88 -3.31
CA VAL A 225 -14.34 7.72 -4.01
C VAL A 225 -14.10 8.97 -4.86
N GLY A 226 -12.96 9.61 -4.64
CA GLY A 226 -12.53 10.78 -5.39
C GLY A 226 -11.02 10.77 -5.54
N ASP A 227 -10.55 11.04 -6.74
CA ASP A 227 -9.13 11.27 -7.00
C ASP A 227 -8.90 12.74 -7.37
N GLY A 228 -7.70 13.23 -7.08
CA GLY A 228 -7.25 14.57 -7.47
C GLY A 228 -6.47 14.55 -8.76
#